data_AF-A0A1S9T8D0-F1
#
_entry.id   AF-A0A1S9T8D0-F1
#
_cell.length_a   1.000
_cell.length_b   1.000
_cell.length_c   1.000
_cell.angle_alpha   90.00
_cell.angle_beta   90.00
_cell.angle_gamma   90.00
#
_symmetry.space_group_name_H-M   'P 1'
#
loop_
_entity.id
_entity.type
_entity.pdbx_description
1 polymer ?
#
loop_
_entity_poly.entity_id
_entity_poly.type
_entity_poly.pdbx_seq_one_letter_code
_entity_poly.pdbx_strand_id
1 'polypeptide(L)'
;MANISEQKLNAPIENVKIAERDYIELAKELAKKIVELDPNGDEEGYECTGEELEQLREIRLKAVNDKDILKGDYVIAAYIDLYREREKFKGEGKYLKATDELIEKIFLNSSEKGNVVEFCSKHGISRDKYYRILKNQFKQEDDRERVERIRMLVSGR
;
A
#
# COMPACT_ATOMS: atom_id res chain seq x y z
N MET A 1 14.24 28.09 12.68
CA MET A 1 13.99 26.71 12.21
C MET A 1 13.51 25.89 13.40
N ALA A 2 12.29 25.34 13.37
CA ALA A 2 11.84 24.49 14.49
C ALA A 2 12.66 23.19 14.52
N ASN A 3 13.33 22.89 15.64
CA ASN A 3 14.05 21.62 15.82
C ASN A 3 13.02 20.50 16.02
N ILE A 4 12.66 19.80 14.95
CA ILE A 4 11.95 18.53 15.06
C ILE A 4 13.02 17.46 15.20
N SER A 5 12.90 16.61 16.23
CA SER A 5 13.84 15.49 16.44
C SER A 5 13.68 14.44 15.33
N GLU A 6 14.78 13.76 14.97
CA GLU A 6 14.77 12.65 13.99
C GLU A 6 13.75 11.56 14.36
N GLN A 7 13.51 11.32 15.64
CA GLN A 7 12.46 10.41 16.11
C GLN A 7 11.05 10.86 15.70
N LYS A 8 10.77 12.17 15.77
CA LYS A 8 9.50 12.73 15.29
C LYS A 8 9.44 12.66 13.75
N LEU A 9 10.56 12.90 13.08
CA LEU A 9 10.67 12.79 11.62
C LEU A 9 10.41 11.35 11.11
N ASN A 10 10.77 10.34 11.89
CA ASN A 10 10.59 8.93 11.53
C ASN A 10 9.42 8.26 12.27
N ALA A 11 8.59 9.04 12.96
CA ALA A 11 7.43 8.50 13.64
C ALA A 11 6.45 7.93 12.61
N PRO A 12 5.95 6.69 12.77
CA PRO A 12 5.00 6.12 11.85
C PRO A 12 3.77 7.03 11.72
N ILE A 13 3.25 7.17 10.49
CA ILE A 13 2.10 8.01 10.11
C ILE A 13 0.78 7.55 10.81
N GLU A 14 0.86 6.64 11.77
CA GLU A 14 -0.25 6.21 12.63
C GLU A 14 -0.87 7.38 13.40
N ASN A 15 -0.10 8.40 13.78
CA ASN A 15 -0.63 9.58 14.48
C ASN A 15 -1.40 10.56 13.56
N VAL A 16 -1.15 10.53 12.24
CA VAL A 16 -1.88 11.39 11.30
C VAL A 16 -3.25 10.78 10.93
N LYS A 17 -3.39 9.45 11.04
CA LYS A 17 -4.66 8.75 10.80
C LYS A 17 -5.77 9.05 11.82
N ILE A 18 -5.44 9.65 12.97
CA ILE A 18 -6.38 9.85 14.09
C ILE A 18 -6.82 11.32 14.25
N ALA A 19 -6.21 12.26 13.54
CA ALA A 19 -6.53 13.69 13.69
C ALA A 19 -7.57 14.15 12.65
N GLU A 20 -8.79 14.47 13.10
CA GLU A 20 -9.79 15.20 12.32
C GLU A 20 -9.46 16.70 12.35
N ARG A 21 -8.58 17.15 11.44
CA ARG A 21 -8.22 18.57 11.30
C ARG A 21 -8.36 19.01 9.85
N ASP A 22 -8.93 20.20 9.63
CA ASP A 22 -9.16 20.73 8.28
C ASP A 22 -7.89 20.82 7.43
N TYR A 23 -6.75 21.16 8.04
CA TYR A 23 -5.47 21.25 7.30
C TYR A 23 -4.88 19.89 6.91
N ILE A 24 -5.32 18.80 7.56
CA ILE A 24 -4.92 17.43 7.21
C ILE A 24 -5.71 16.98 5.99
N GLU A 25 -7.00 17.29 5.91
CA GLU A 25 -7.79 17.06 4.69
C GLU A 25 -7.22 17.86 3.52
N LEU A 26 -6.85 19.13 3.75
CA LEU A 26 -6.19 19.94 2.74
C LEU A 26 -4.85 19.33 2.27
N ALA A 27 -4.05 18.80 3.19
CA ALA A 27 -2.80 18.11 2.86
C ALA A 27 -3.04 16.80 2.07
N LYS A 28 -4.10 16.05 2.38
CA LYS A 28 -4.50 14.85 1.62
C LYS A 28 -4.92 15.19 0.20
N GLU A 29 -5.72 16.21 0.02
CA GLU A 29 -6.19 16.64 -1.31
C GLU A 29 -5.02 17.11 -2.17
N LEU A 30 -4.13 17.92 -1.59
CA LEU A 30 -2.94 18.40 -2.27
C LEU A 30 -2.00 17.26 -2.66
N ALA A 31 -1.72 16.34 -1.72
CA ALA A 31 -0.89 15.17 -1.99
C ALA A 31 -1.46 14.27 -3.10
N LYS A 32 -2.79 14.12 -3.14
CA LYS A 32 -3.47 13.37 -4.20
C LYS A 32 -3.25 14.00 -5.57
N LYS A 33 -3.45 15.32 -5.70
CA LYS A 33 -3.21 16.06 -6.95
C LYS A 33 -1.77 15.94 -7.42
N ILE A 34 -0.82 16.05 -6.49
CA ILE A 34 0.62 15.88 -6.78
C ILE A 34 0.88 14.50 -7.36
N VAL A 35 0.37 13.42 -6.75
CA VAL A 35 0.57 12.05 -7.24
C VAL A 35 -0.19 11.78 -8.56
N GLU A 36 -1.34 12.42 -8.79
CA GLU A 36 -2.05 12.34 -10.07
C GLU A 36 -1.22 12.92 -11.24
N LEU A 37 -0.39 13.94 -10.97
CA LEU A 37 0.45 14.61 -11.97
C LEU A 37 1.89 14.05 -12.04
N ASP A 38 2.45 13.65 -10.91
CA ASP A 38 3.77 13.04 -10.76
C ASP A 38 3.69 11.76 -9.90
N PRO A 39 3.21 10.65 -10.51
CA PRO A 39 2.98 9.40 -9.80
C PRO A 39 4.26 8.73 -9.31
N ASN A 40 5.39 9.01 -9.95
CA ASN A 40 6.67 8.34 -9.66
C ASN A 40 7.63 9.19 -8.84
N GLY A 41 7.45 10.51 -8.77
CA GLY A 41 8.38 11.39 -8.07
C GLY A 41 9.60 11.76 -8.89
N ASP A 42 9.47 11.73 -10.22
CA ASP A 42 10.60 11.91 -11.13
C ASP A 42 10.90 13.42 -11.40
N GLU A 43 10.29 14.32 -10.62
CA GLU A 43 10.40 15.79 -10.66
C GLU A 43 10.01 16.47 -11.99
N GLU A 44 9.83 15.73 -13.08
CA GLU A 44 9.39 16.26 -14.37
C GLU A 44 7.87 16.51 -14.39
N GLY A 45 7.42 17.66 -13.89
CA GLY A 45 6.17 18.27 -14.37
C GLY A 45 5.19 18.85 -13.36
N TYR A 46 5.43 18.76 -12.05
CA TYR A 46 4.54 19.39 -11.07
C TYR A 46 4.98 20.82 -10.72
N GLU A 47 4.32 21.82 -11.32
CA GLU A 47 4.39 23.21 -10.87
C GLU A 47 3.17 23.54 -10.02
N CYS A 48 3.40 24.00 -8.78
CA CYS A 48 2.31 24.45 -7.91
C CYS A 48 1.61 25.67 -8.51
N THR A 49 0.30 25.61 -8.63
CA THR A 49 -0.56 26.76 -8.92
C THR A 49 -0.56 27.77 -7.77
N GLY A 50 -1.00 29.00 -8.04
CA GLY A 50 -1.12 30.04 -7.01
C GLY A 50 -2.05 29.66 -5.86
N GLU A 51 -3.09 28.87 -6.13
CA GLU A 51 -4.01 28.34 -5.11
C GLU A 51 -3.32 27.27 -4.25
N GLU A 52 -2.58 26.35 -4.85
CA GLU A 52 -1.84 25.29 -4.14
C GLU A 52 -0.74 25.88 -3.25
N LEU A 53 -0.09 26.96 -3.68
CA LEU A 53 0.86 27.70 -2.85
C LEU A 53 0.21 28.30 -1.59
N GLU A 54 -1.04 28.76 -1.70
CA GLU A 54 -1.78 29.29 -0.54
C GLU A 54 -2.24 28.16 0.39
N GLN A 55 -2.67 27.03 -0.16
CA GLN A 55 -2.96 25.82 0.60
C GLN A 55 -1.73 25.30 1.35
N LEU A 56 -0.55 25.28 0.70
CA LEU A 56 0.72 24.94 1.34
C LEU A 56 1.02 25.85 2.52
N ARG A 57 0.81 27.16 2.37
CA ARG A 57 0.99 28.13 3.46
C ARG A 57 0.02 27.89 4.60
N GLU A 58 -1.25 27.61 4.29
CA GLU A 58 -2.27 27.31 5.29
C GLU A 58 -1.92 26.05 6.09
N ILE A 59 -1.53 24.97 5.39
CA ILE A 59 -1.09 23.72 6.02
C ILE A 59 0.12 23.97 6.90
N ARG A 60 1.14 24.70 6.41
CA ARG A 60 2.34 25.04 7.19
C ARG A 60 1.98 25.85 8.44
N LEU A 61 1.15 26.87 8.31
CA LEU A 61 0.80 27.75 9.41
C LEU A 61 -0.04 27.04 10.48
N LYS A 62 -1.00 26.21 10.07
CA LYS A 62 -1.83 25.42 10.99
C LYS A 62 -1.03 24.29 11.65
N ALA A 63 -0.21 23.56 10.89
CA ALA A 63 0.61 22.47 11.41
C ALA A 63 1.73 22.94 12.36
N VAL A 64 2.31 24.13 12.15
CA VAL A 64 3.32 24.70 13.07
C VAL A 64 2.75 24.97 14.46
N ASN A 65 1.44 25.26 14.55
CA ASN A 65 0.74 25.49 15.81
C ASN A 65 0.23 24.19 16.47
N ASP A 66 0.28 23.07 15.76
CA ASP A 66 -0.12 21.76 16.28
C ASP A 66 1.08 21.11 16.99
N LYS A 67 0.91 20.74 18.26
CA LYS A 67 1.98 20.14 19.08
C LYS A 67 2.15 18.65 18.83
N ASP A 68 1.09 18.01 18.34
CA ASP A 68 0.98 16.56 18.17
C ASP A 68 1.38 16.13 16.75
N ILE A 69 1.30 17.05 15.80
CA ILE A 69 1.57 16.80 14.38
C ILE A 69 2.91 17.40 13.95
N LEU A 70 3.52 16.81 12.92
CA LEU A 70 4.79 17.26 12.35
C LEU A 70 4.60 18.56 11.57
N LYS A 71 5.69 19.24 11.23
CA LYS A 71 5.65 20.45 10.37
C LYS A 71 4.85 20.17 9.10
N GLY A 72 4.14 21.17 8.59
CA GLY A 72 3.26 21.04 7.42
C GLY A 72 3.92 20.35 6.21
N ASP A 73 5.19 20.66 5.90
CA ASP A 73 5.93 20.02 4.80
C ASP A 73 6.05 18.51 4.95
N TYR A 74 6.23 18.04 6.19
CA TYR A 74 6.28 16.61 6.48
C TYR A 74 4.92 15.95 6.28
N VAL A 75 3.84 16.62 6.73
CA VAL A 75 2.47 16.09 6.57
C VAL A 75 2.14 15.89 5.09
N ILE A 76 2.53 16.85 4.26
CA ILE A 76 2.33 16.79 2.80
C ILE A 76 3.15 15.64 2.20
N ALA A 77 4.45 15.57 2.49
CA ALA A 77 5.32 14.51 1.99
C ALA A 77 4.84 13.11 2.39
N ALA A 78 4.44 12.93 3.65
CA ALA A 78 3.90 11.67 4.17
C ALA A 78 2.64 11.22 3.40
N TYR A 79 1.76 12.15 3.04
CA TYR A 79 0.59 11.80 2.24
C TYR A 79 0.93 11.52 0.77
N ILE A 80 1.90 12.21 0.18
CA ILE A 80 2.39 11.92 -1.18
C ILE A 80 2.87 10.47 -1.23
N ASP A 81 3.73 10.07 -0.29
CA ASP A 81 4.26 8.70 -0.23
C ASP A 81 3.15 7.66 -0.07
N LEU A 82 2.18 7.93 0.82
CA LEU A 82 1.00 7.06 0.99
C LEU A 82 0.18 6.91 -0.30
N TYR A 83 -0.01 7.98 -1.07
CA TYR A 83 -0.73 7.92 -2.34
C TYR A 83 0.07 7.17 -3.40
N ARG A 84 1.39 7.35 -3.49
CA ARG A 84 2.26 6.59 -4.41
C ARG A 84 2.25 5.10 -4.09
N GLU A 85 2.33 4.74 -2.81
CA GLU A 85 2.16 3.35 -2.38
C GLU A 85 0.79 2.82 -2.81
N ARG A 86 -0.30 3.58 -2.60
CA ARG A 86 -1.65 3.17 -3.03
C ARG A 86 -1.76 2.98 -4.55
N GLU A 87 -1.14 3.83 -5.37
CA GLU A 87 -1.12 3.64 -6.83
C GLU A 87 -0.40 2.35 -7.23
N LYS A 88 0.72 2.01 -6.56
CA LYS A 88 1.38 0.69 -6.74
C LYS A 88 0.45 -0.47 -6.42
N PHE A 89 -0.53 -0.27 -5.54
CA PHE A 89 -1.51 -1.26 -5.10
C PHE A 89 -2.87 -1.19 -5.86
N LYS A 90 -3.02 -0.39 -6.92
CA LYS A 90 -4.29 -0.19 -7.65
C LYS A 90 -4.62 -1.25 -8.72
N GLY A 91 -4.19 -2.50 -8.57
CA GLY A 91 -4.80 -3.59 -9.33
C GLY A 91 -6.20 -3.89 -8.79
N GLU A 92 -7.28 -3.64 -9.56
CA GLU A 92 -8.67 -3.87 -9.15
C GLU A 92 -8.94 -5.35 -8.84
N GLY A 93 -8.75 -5.75 -7.57
CA GLY A 93 -9.01 -7.11 -7.10
C GLY A 93 -8.73 -7.25 -5.61
N LYS A 94 -9.39 -8.21 -4.95
CA LYS A 94 -8.99 -8.57 -3.59
C LYS A 94 -7.67 -9.34 -3.68
N TYR A 95 -6.63 -8.83 -3.02
CA TYR A 95 -5.36 -9.52 -2.81
C TYR A 95 -5.56 -10.97 -2.35
N LEU A 96 -4.67 -11.85 -2.80
CA LEU A 96 -4.57 -13.21 -2.32
C LEU A 96 -4.15 -13.23 -0.85
N LYS A 97 -5.14 -13.43 0.03
CA LYS A 97 -4.92 -13.67 1.47
C LYS A 97 -4.44 -15.11 1.72
N ALA A 98 -3.27 -15.49 1.24
CA ALA A 98 -2.62 -16.78 1.52
C ALA A 98 -1.14 -16.57 1.83
N THR A 99 -0.57 -17.35 2.75
CA THR A 99 0.88 -17.37 3.01
C THR A 99 1.60 -18.18 1.94
N ASP A 100 2.90 -17.96 1.75
CA ASP A 100 3.72 -18.73 0.79
C ASP A 100 3.70 -20.22 1.12
N GLU A 101 3.88 -20.56 2.40
CA GLU A 101 3.80 -21.94 2.90
C GLU A 101 2.46 -22.63 2.55
N LEU A 102 1.35 -21.89 2.58
CA LEU A 102 0.05 -22.44 2.20
C LEU A 102 -0.03 -22.68 0.68
N ILE A 103 0.51 -21.76 -0.12
CA ILE A 103 0.55 -21.90 -1.58
C ILE A 103 1.42 -23.11 -1.96
N GLU A 104 2.58 -23.28 -1.33
CA GLU A 104 3.45 -24.46 -1.48
C GLU A 104 2.72 -25.75 -1.16
N LYS A 105 2.07 -25.83 0.02
CA LYS A 105 1.28 -27.00 0.43
C LYS A 105 0.16 -27.33 -0.55
N ILE A 106 -0.46 -26.32 -1.18
CA ILE A 106 -1.48 -26.53 -2.22
C ILE A 106 -0.85 -27.16 -3.47
N PHE A 107 0.30 -26.67 -3.93
CA PHE A 107 0.99 -27.25 -5.08
C PHE A 107 1.47 -28.68 -4.79
N LEU A 108 2.04 -28.94 -3.61
CA LEU A 108 2.45 -30.28 -3.18
C LEU A 108 1.27 -31.25 -3.12
N ASN A 109 0.15 -30.85 -2.50
CA ASN A 109 -1.06 -31.67 -2.45
C ASN A 109 -1.59 -31.98 -3.87
N SER A 110 -1.49 -31.02 -4.80
CA SER A 110 -1.88 -31.25 -6.20
C SER A 110 -0.93 -32.20 -6.94
N SER A 111 0.38 -32.09 -6.75
CA SER A 111 1.36 -32.98 -7.39
C SER A 111 1.25 -34.42 -6.87
N GLU A 112 0.95 -34.58 -5.59
CA GLU A 112 0.76 -35.87 -4.93
C GLU A 112 -0.63 -36.48 -5.17
N LYS A 113 -1.51 -35.79 -5.91
CA LYS A 113 -2.92 -36.17 -6.13
C LYS A 113 -3.69 -36.38 -4.82
N GLY A 114 -3.38 -35.56 -3.80
CA GLY A 114 -4.02 -35.61 -2.49
C GLY A 114 -5.50 -35.18 -2.51
N ASN A 115 -6.24 -35.57 -1.47
CA ASN A 115 -7.67 -35.28 -1.35
C ASN A 115 -7.90 -33.78 -1.05
N VAL A 116 -8.46 -33.06 -2.02
CA VAL A 116 -8.72 -31.60 -1.92
C VAL A 116 -9.66 -31.26 -0.78
N VAL A 117 -10.67 -32.10 -0.50
CA VAL A 117 -11.67 -31.83 0.56
C VAL A 117 -11.01 -31.92 1.93
N GLU A 118 -10.24 -32.97 2.17
CA GLU A 118 -9.50 -33.18 3.42
C GLU A 118 -8.45 -32.08 3.63
N PHE A 119 -7.70 -31.73 2.57
CA PHE A 119 -6.73 -30.63 2.61
C PHE A 119 -7.40 -29.31 3.00
N CYS A 120 -8.50 -28.94 2.34
CA CYS A 120 -9.21 -27.70 2.60
C CYS A 120 -9.75 -27.64 4.03
N SER A 121 -10.29 -28.76 4.52
CA SER A 121 -10.77 -28.88 5.90
C SER A 121 -9.63 -28.74 6.91
N LYS A 122 -8.49 -29.41 6.68
CA LYS A 122 -7.32 -29.39 7.55
C LYS A 122 -6.68 -28.00 7.66
N HIS A 123 -6.65 -27.26 6.55
CA HIS A 123 -5.98 -25.95 6.46
C HIS A 123 -6.93 -24.75 6.56
N GLY A 124 -8.23 -24.98 6.79
CA GLY A 124 -9.22 -23.91 7.00
C GLY A 124 -9.39 -23.00 5.78
N ILE A 125 -9.34 -23.55 4.57
CA ILE A 125 -9.50 -22.78 3.32
C ILE A 125 -10.69 -23.28 2.50
N SER A 126 -11.29 -22.38 1.70
CA SER A 126 -12.31 -22.78 0.75
C SER A 126 -11.70 -23.48 -0.48
N ARG A 127 -12.46 -24.42 -1.06
CA ARG A 127 -12.10 -25.09 -2.32
C ARG A 127 -11.92 -24.10 -3.47
N ASP A 128 -12.71 -23.03 -3.51
CA ASP A 128 -12.57 -21.96 -4.51
C ASP A 128 -11.21 -21.28 -4.43
N LYS A 129 -10.74 -20.99 -3.21
CA LYS A 129 -9.41 -20.40 -3.00
C LYS A 129 -8.31 -21.38 -3.43
N TYR A 130 -8.46 -22.66 -3.10
CA TYR A 130 -7.54 -23.73 -3.51
C TYR A 130 -7.39 -23.78 -5.04
N TYR A 131 -8.51 -23.89 -5.77
CA TYR A 131 -8.47 -23.95 -7.24
C TYR A 131 -8.06 -22.64 -7.90
N ARG A 132 -8.38 -21.49 -7.30
CA ARG A 132 -7.94 -20.18 -7.80
C ARG A 132 -6.41 -20.06 -7.78
N ILE A 133 -5.77 -20.55 -6.71
CA ILE A 133 -4.30 -20.65 -6.61
C ILE A 133 -3.74 -21.59 -7.66
N LEU A 134 -4.27 -22.81 -7.78
CA LEU A 134 -3.78 -23.77 -8.78
C LEU A 134 -3.91 -23.28 -10.23
N LYS A 135 -4.99 -22.55 -10.55
CA LYS A 135 -5.24 -22.02 -11.90
C LYS A 135 -4.55 -20.67 -12.16
N ASN A 136 -3.86 -20.11 -11.17
CA ASN A 136 -3.25 -18.77 -11.22
C ASN A 136 -4.24 -17.67 -11.69
N GLN A 137 -5.50 -17.74 -11.25
CA GLN A 137 -6.58 -16.83 -11.67
C GLN A 137 -6.71 -15.63 -10.73
N PHE A 138 -5.75 -14.72 -10.78
CA PHE A 138 -5.75 -13.48 -9.99
C PHE A 138 -5.94 -12.25 -10.88
N LYS A 139 -6.59 -11.24 -10.32
CA LYS A 139 -6.77 -9.94 -10.97
C LYS A 139 -5.53 -9.06 -10.86
N GLN A 140 -4.72 -9.27 -9.83
CA GLN A 140 -3.51 -8.50 -9.56
C GLN A 140 -2.30 -9.24 -10.11
N GLU A 141 -1.41 -8.50 -10.77
CA GLU A 141 -0.21 -9.06 -11.41
C GLU A 141 0.79 -9.60 -10.40
N ASP A 142 1.06 -8.87 -9.32
CA ASP A 142 1.95 -9.31 -8.23
C ASP A 142 1.55 -10.66 -7.64
N ASP A 143 0.24 -10.90 -7.45
CA ASP A 143 -0.27 -12.18 -6.96
C ASP A 143 -0.04 -13.30 -7.99
N ARG A 144 -0.17 -13.00 -9.29
CA ARG A 144 0.13 -13.96 -10.36
C ARG A 144 1.61 -14.32 -10.38
N GLU A 145 2.48 -13.33 -10.29
CA GLU A 145 3.92 -13.49 -10.26
C GLU A 145 4.39 -14.25 -9.01
N ARG A 146 3.83 -13.92 -7.84
CA ARG A 146 4.14 -14.59 -6.58
C ARG A 146 3.76 -16.07 -6.63
N VAL A 147 2.56 -16.40 -7.11
CA VAL A 147 2.11 -17.79 -7.22
C VAL A 147 2.92 -18.57 -8.25
N GLU A 148 3.27 -17.97 -9.39
CA GLU A 148 4.09 -18.63 -10.41
C GLU A 148 5.52 -18.90 -9.91
N ARG A 149 6.11 -17.95 -9.17
CA ARG A 149 7.43 -18.12 -8.54
C ARG A 149 7.46 -19.31 -7.58
N ILE A 150 6.46 -19.42 -6.71
CA ILE A 150 6.35 -20.54 -5.77
C ILE A 150 6.11 -21.86 -6.50
N ARG A 151 5.30 -21.84 -7.57
CA ARG A 151 5.06 -23.02 -8.41
C ARG A 151 6.35 -23.56 -9.03
N MET A 152 7.20 -22.67 -9.55
CA MET A 152 8.52 -23.01 -10.12
C MET A 152 9.41 -23.68 -9.06
N LEU A 153 9.49 -23.09 -7.85
CA LEU A 153 10.25 -23.65 -6.73
C LEU A 153 9.79 -25.06 -6.35
N VAL A 154 8.48 -25.30 -6.26
CA VAL A 154 7.93 -26.62 -5.91
C VAL A 154 8.10 -27.64 -7.05
N SER A 155 8.01 -27.19 -8.31
CA SER A 155 8.09 -28.07 -9.48
C SER A 155 9.53 -28.40 -9.91
N GLY A 156 10.53 -27.78 -9.29
CA GLY A 156 11.94 -27.97 -9.63
C GLY A 156 12.32 -27.51 -11.04
N ARG A 157 11.62 -26.50 -11.59
CA ARG A 157 11.89 -25.89 -12.89
C ARG A 157 11.95 -24.39 -12.78
#